data_AF-A7RL00-F1
#
_entry.id   AF-A7RL00-F1
#
_cell.length_a   1.000
_cell.length_b   1.000
_cell.length_c   1.000
_cell.angle_alpha   90.00
_cell.angle_beta   90.00
_cell.angle_gamma   90.00
#
_symmetry.space_group_name_H-M   'P 1'
#
loop_
_entity.id
_entity.type
_entity.pdbx_description
1 polymer ?
#
loop_
_entity_poly.entity_id
_entity_poly.type
_entity_poly.pdbx_seq_one_letter_code
_entity_poly.pdbx_strand_id
1 'polypeptide(L)'
;MGIYIDGQWSPWASWTTCSRPCGGGLQSRARTCSNPRPSYRGKYCVGDSLQRQRCNEQKCEARIPEVARPINGQWSSWEGWQACSKSCGGGVQKRMRKCNNPIPSNGGRTCRGRDLDERACNIKSCPHSEFF
;
A
#
# COMPACT_ATOMS: atom_id res chain seq x y z
N MET A 1 59.76 -27.12 34.28
CA MET A 1 58.58 -26.39 34.80
C MET A 1 57.92 -25.67 33.63
N GLY A 2 56.83 -26.21 33.09
CA GLY A 2 56.07 -25.54 32.01
C GLY A 2 55.05 -24.61 32.64
N ILE A 3 55.09 -23.32 32.29
CA ILE A 3 54.13 -22.32 32.80
C ILE A 3 52.84 -22.51 32.01
N TYR A 4 51.77 -22.93 32.70
CA TYR A 4 50.43 -23.00 32.12
C TYR A 4 49.85 -21.59 32.04
N ILE A 5 49.34 -21.21 30.87
CA ILE A 5 48.72 -19.89 30.66
C ILE A 5 47.23 -20.13 30.50
N ASP A 6 46.46 -19.75 31.50
CA ASP A 6 45.01 -19.71 31.41
C ASP A 6 44.57 -18.59 30.47
N GLY A 7 43.59 -18.88 29.62
CA GLY A 7 43.08 -17.91 28.68
C GLY A 7 42.32 -16.79 29.38
N GLN A 8 42.46 -15.57 28.89
CA GLN A 8 41.64 -14.45 29.32
C GLN A 8 40.93 -13.80 28.14
N TRP A 9 39.75 -13.25 28.45
CA TRP A 9 38.92 -12.58 27.47
C TRP A 9 39.61 -11.34 26.91
N SER A 10 39.56 -11.17 25.59
CA SER A 10 39.78 -9.87 24.97
C SER A 10 38.74 -8.86 25.47
N PRO A 11 39.00 -7.55 25.32
CA PRO A 11 37.94 -6.57 25.39
C PRO A 11 36.80 -6.95 24.43
N TRP A 12 35.58 -6.58 24.79
CA TRP A 12 34.45 -6.73 23.88
C TRP A 12 34.65 -5.86 22.65
N ALA A 13 34.33 -6.40 21.47
CA ALA A 13 34.15 -5.61 20.28
C ALA A 13 33.00 -4.60 20.46
N SER A 14 32.99 -3.57 19.63
CA SER A 14 31.85 -2.66 19.53
C SER A 14 30.57 -3.43 19.15
N TRP A 15 29.43 -2.91 19.60
CA TRP A 15 28.14 -3.41 19.16
C TRP A 15 27.97 -3.25 17.66
N THR A 16 27.40 -4.26 17.01
CA THR A 16 26.94 -4.15 15.63
C THR A 16 25.84 -3.09 15.52
N THR A 17 25.62 -2.59 14.32
CA THR A 17 24.41 -1.82 14.01
C THR A 17 23.16 -2.61 14.41
N CYS A 18 22.17 -1.90 14.95
CA CYS A 18 20.90 -2.51 15.32
C CYS A 18 20.20 -3.08 14.08
N SER A 19 19.61 -4.28 14.20
CA SER A 19 18.92 -4.95 13.10
C SER A 19 17.72 -4.17 12.54
N ARG A 20 17.16 -3.24 13.33
CA ARG A 20 16.03 -2.39 12.94
C ARG A 20 16.29 -0.95 13.36
N PRO A 21 15.93 0.05 12.54
CA PRO A 21 16.09 1.47 12.88
C PRO A 21 15.06 1.97 13.90
N CYS A 22 13.95 1.25 14.09
CA CYS A 22 12.88 1.53 15.03
C CYS A 22 12.05 0.26 15.29
N GLY A 23 11.16 0.31 16.28
CA GLY A 23 10.20 -0.75 16.58
C GLY A 23 10.82 -1.96 17.27
N GLY A 24 11.99 -1.79 17.88
CA GLY A 24 12.75 -2.82 18.57
C GLY A 24 13.52 -3.73 17.60
N GLY A 25 14.84 -3.65 17.66
CA GLY A 25 15.78 -4.54 16.98
C GLY A 25 16.75 -5.22 17.95
N LEU A 26 17.71 -5.96 17.41
CA LEU A 26 18.78 -6.61 18.15
C LEU A 26 20.14 -6.13 17.63
N GLN A 27 21.08 -5.93 18.55
CA GLN A 27 22.49 -5.73 18.26
C GLN A 27 23.30 -6.76 19.02
N SER A 28 24.46 -7.12 18.46
CA SER A 28 25.35 -8.14 19.01
C SER A 28 26.76 -7.61 19.18
N ARG A 29 27.52 -8.14 20.13
CA ARG A 29 28.97 -7.93 20.22
C ARG A 29 29.67 -9.22 20.61
N ALA A 30 30.92 -9.37 20.20
CA ALA A 30 31.70 -10.56 20.42
C ALA A 30 33.03 -10.25 21.11
N ARG A 31 33.59 -11.23 21.82
CA ARG A 31 34.94 -11.23 22.38
C ARG A 31 35.58 -12.60 22.14
N THR A 32 36.90 -12.66 22.16
CA THR A 32 37.63 -13.91 21.97
C THR A 32 38.53 -14.21 23.16
N CYS A 33 38.78 -15.49 23.42
CA CYS A 33 39.68 -15.91 24.49
C CYS A 33 41.13 -15.86 23.99
N SER A 34 41.68 -14.65 23.94
CA SER A 34 42.93 -14.36 23.23
C SER A 34 43.88 -13.39 23.94
N ASN A 35 43.52 -12.87 25.12
CA ASN A 35 44.30 -11.84 25.80
C ASN A 35 44.67 -12.18 27.26
N PRO A 36 45.48 -13.23 27.54
CA PRO A 36 46.22 -14.03 26.58
C PRO A 36 45.45 -15.26 26.08
N ARG A 37 45.93 -15.86 24.99
CA ARG A 37 45.41 -17.14 24.48
C ARG A 37 45.85 -18.28 25.40
N PRO A 38 44.96 -19.24 25.75
CA PRO A 38 45.36 -20.38 26.56
C PRO A 38 46.45 -21.20 25.89
N SER A 39 47.43 -21.65 26.66
CA SER A 39 48.56 -22.45 26.16
C SER A 39 48.89 -23.63 27.07
N TYR A 40 49.55 -24.64 26.49
CA TYR A 40 49.85 -25.93 27.11
C TYR A 40 48.58 -26.63 27.63
N ARG A 41 48.33 -26.57 28.94
CA ARG A 41 47.14 -27.13 29.61
C ARG A 41 46.34 -26.07 30.37
N GLY A 42 46.54 -24.80 30.05
CA GLY A 42 45.76 -23.71 30.62
C GLY A 42 44.29 -23.80 30.21
N LYS A 43 43.42 -23.31 31.07
CA LYS A 43 41.97 -23.39 30.91
C LYS A 43 41.48 -22.40 29.86
N TYR A 44 40.41 -22.79 29.14
CA TYR A 44 39.69 -21.87 28.27
C TYR A 44 38.85 -20.89 29.10
N CYS A 45 38.55 -19.73 28.51
CA CYS A 45 37.75 -18.70 29.17
C CYS A 45 36.33 -19.19 29.46
N VAL A 46 35.84 -18.92 30.67
CA VAL A 46 34.47 -19.25 31.09
C VAL A 46 33.52 -18.07 30.81
N GLY A 47 32.32 -18.38 30.33
CA GLY A 47 31.27 -17.42 30.02
C GLY A 47 31.06 -17.23 28.51
N ASP A 48 30.13 -16.33 28.16
CA ASP A 48 29.72 -16.16 26.76
C ASP A 48 30.75 -15.37 25.94
N SER A 49 31.01 -15.84 24.72
CA SER A 49 31.78 -15.14 23.70
C SER A 49 30.93 -14.16 22.87
N LEU A 50 29.60 -14.27 22.94
CA LEU A 50 28.64 -13.47 22.20
C LEU A 50 27.60 -12.89 23.16
N GLN A 51 27.39 -11.57 23.09
CA GLN A 51 26.32 -10.90 23.81
C GLN A 51 25.33 -10.29 22.83
N ARG A 52 24.03 -10.36 23.15
CA ARG A 52 22.94 -9.73 22.40
C ARG A 52 22.13 -8.82 23.30
N GLN A 53 21.69 -7.69 22.77
CA GLN A 53 20.78 -6.80 23.48
C GLN A 53 19.76 -6.15 22.55
N ARG A 54 18.65 -5.70 23.14
CA ARG A 54 17.65 -4.91 22.42
C ARG A 54 18.20 -3.51 22.12
N CYS A 55 17.74 -2.96 21.02
CA CYS A 55 18.09 -1.62 20.58
C CYS A 55 16.92 -1.02 19.80
N ASN A 56 16.95 0.30 19.62
CA ASN A 56 15.99 1.04 18.81
C ASN A 56 14.51 0.76 19.19
N GLU A 57 14.21 0.80 20.49
CA GLU A 57 12.86 0.54 21.02
C GLU A 57 11.87 1.69 20.78
N GLN A 58 12.31 2.82 20.22
CA GLN A 58 11.43 3.87 19.75
C GLN A 58 10.38 3.30 18.79
N LYS A 59 9.13 3.76 18.94
CA LYS A 59 8.08 3.39 17.99
C LYS A 59 8.51 3.83 16.59
N CYS A 60 8.30 2.97 15.60
CA CYS A 60 8.36 3.43 14.24
C CYS A 60 7.24 4.44 14.01
N GLU A 61 7.56 5.55 13.37
CA GLU A 61 6.55 6.42 12.79
C GLU A 61 5.83 5.60 11.73
N ALA A 62 4.66 5.07 12.11
CA ALA A 62 3.72 4.60 11.13
C ALA A 62 3.40 5.83 10.29
N ARG A 63 3.81 5.85 9.02
CA ARG A 63 3.07 6.63 8.03
C ARG A 63 1.67 6.07 8.13
N ILE A 64 0.80 6.77 8.86
CA ILE A 64 -0.63 6.55 8.76
C ILE A 64 -0.87 6.66 7.26
N PRO A 65 -1.30 5.59 6.57
CA PRO A 65 -1.74 5.77 5.19
C PRO A 65 -2.81 6.83 5.32
N GLU A 66 -2.53 8.03 4.81
CA GLU A 66 -3.47 9.14 4.84
C GLU A 66 -4.83 8.53 4.54
N VAL A 67 -5.75 8.59 5.51
CA VAL A 67 -7.10 8.06 5.33
C VAL A 67 -7.55 8.62 4.00
N ALA A 68 -7.58 7.76 2.98
CA ALA A 68 -7.54 8.24 1.61
C ALA A 68 -8.76 9.15 1.46
N ARG A 69 -8.55 10.42 1.10
CA ARG A 69 -9.61 11.42 1.20
C ARG A 69 -10.83 10.92 0.39
N PRO A 70 -12.07 11.10 0.90
CA PRO A 70 -13.26 10.73 0.14
C PRO A 70 -13.26 11.42 -1.22
N ILE A 71 -13.38 10.64 -2.30
CA ILE A 71 -13.51 11.15 -3.66
C ILE A 71 -14.99 11.09 -4.01
N ASN A 72 -15.65 12.24 -4.09
CA ASN A 72 -17.04 12.32 -4.54
C ASN A 72 -17.10 12.10 -6.05
N GLY A 73 -18.04 11.28 -6.50
CA GLY A 73 -18.24 11.06 -7.93
C GLY A 73 -18.81 12.28 -8.63
N GLN A 74 -18.44 12.42 -9.90
CA GLN A 74 -19.03 13.42 -10.77
C GLN A 74 -19.45 12.77 -12.09
N TRP A 75 -20.48 13.37 -12.70
CA TRP A 75 -21.00 12.91 -13.98
C TRP A 75 -19.96 13.10 -15.07
N SER A 76 -19.81 12.08 -15.92
CA SER A 76 -19.23 12.26 -17.25
C SER A 76 -20.08 13.23 -18.07
N SER A 77 -19.51 13.70 -19.17
CA SER A 77 -20.31 14.25 -20.26
C SER A 77 -21.39 13.24 -20.68
N TRP A 78 -22.52 13.77 -21.14
CA TRP A 78 -23.55 12.96 -21.77
C TRP A 78 -22.98 12.28 -23.02
N GLU A 79 -23.28 11.00 -23.18
CA GLU A 79 -23.13 10.30 -24.44
C GLU A 79 -24.03 10.95 -25.51
N GLY A 80 -23.72 10.68 -26.78
CA GLY A 80 -24.56 11.11 -27.89
C GLY A 80 -25.99 10.55 -27.76
N TRP A 81 -26.95 11.25 -28.37
CA TRP A 81 -28.29 10.70 -28.50
C TRP A 81 -28.26 9.43 -29.35
N GLN A 82 -28.86 8.37 -28.83
CA GLN A 82 -29.12 7.15 -29.58
C GLN A 82 -30.11 7.42 -30.72
N ALA A 83 -30.18 6.47 -31.67
CA ALA A 83 -31.16 6.54 -32.75
C ALA A 83 -32.60 6.63 -32.20
N CYS A 84 -33.45 7.35 -32.93
CA CYS A 84 -34.86 7.45 -32.59
C CYS A 84 -35.54 6.07 -32.73
N SER A 85 -36.42 5.73 -31.80
CA SER A 85 -37.14 4.45 -31.81
C SER A 85 -38.05 4.25 -33.04
N LYS A 86 -38.46 5.34 -33.69
CA LYS A 86 -39.22 5.32 -34.94
C LYS A 86 -38.62 6.32 -35.92
N SER A 87 -38.68 6.02 -37.21
CA SER A 87 -38.26 6.94 -38.27
C SER A 87 -39.28 8.05 -38.55
N CYS A 88 -40.54 7.86 -38.18
CA CYS A 88 -41.66 8.79 -38.36
C CYS A 88 -42.81 8.48 -37.38
N GLY A 89 -43.81 9.34 -37.32
CA GLY A 89 -45.01 9.14 -36.50
C GLY A 89 -44.76 9.23 -34.99
N GLY A 90 -43.67 9.89 -34.56
CA GLY A 90 -43.30 10.09 -33.16
C GLY A 90 -42.60 8.88 -32.54
N GLY A 91 -41.30 9.04 -32.26
CA GLY A 91 -40.48 8.10 -31.50
C GLY A 91 -39.82 8.77 -30.29
N VAL A 92 -39.02 7.99 -29.56
CA VAL A 92 -38.21 8.45 -28.42
C VAL A 92 -36.75 8.12 -28.70
N GLN A 93 -35.86 9.08 -28.42
CA GLN A 93 -34.42 8.88 -28.40
C GLN A 93 -33.93 9.05 -26.97
N LYS A 94 -32.87 8.32 -26.63
CA LYS A 94 -32.30 8.27 -25.28
C LYS A 94 -30.83 8.65 -25.32
N ARG A 95 -30.32 9.19 -24.22
CA ARG A 95 -28.88 9.36 -24.00
C ARG A 95 -28.53 9.04 -22.55
N MET A 96 -27.28 8.66 -22.32
CA MET A 96 -26.81 8.20 -21.01
C MET A 96 -25.57 8.97 -20.57
N ARG A 97 -25.30 8.98 -19.27
CA ARG A 97 -24.04 9.47 -18.68
C ARG A 97 -23.65 8.57 -17.51
N LYS A 98 -22.37 8.55 -17.16
CA LYS A 98 -21.84 7.68 -16.10
C LYS A 98 -21.30 8.52 -14.94
N CYS A 99 -21.42 8.02 -13.71
CA CYS A 99 -20.83 8.66 -12.54
C CYS A 99 -19.38 8.21 -12.37
N ASN A 100 -18.50 8.64 -13.29
CA ASN A 100 -17.14 8.13 -13.37
C ASN A 100 -16.08 9.20 -13.69
N ASN A 101 -16.41 10.49 -13.58
CA ASN A 101 -15.46 11.56 -13.90
C ASN A 101 -15.30 12.58 -12.76
N PRO A 102 -14.89 12.17 -11.54
CA PRO A 102 -14.26 10.89 -11.20
C PRO A 102 -15.23 9.82 -10.66
N ILE A 103 -14.74 8.59 -10.50
CA ILE A 103 -15.47 7.49 -9.84
C ILE A 103 -15.46 7.73 -8.32
N PRO A 104 -16.62 7.64 -7.63
CA PRO A 104 -16.65 7.73 -6.18
C PRO A 104 -15.77 6.67 -5.50
N SER A 105 -14.95 7.06 -4.53
CA SER A 105 -14.12 6.15 -3.75
C SER A 105 -13.84 6.66 -2.34
N ASN A 106 -13.27 5.80 -1.48
CA ASN A 106 -12.95 6.11 -0.09
C ASN A 106 -14.14 6.69 0.72
N GLY A 107 -15.34 6.15 0.51
CA GLY A 107 -16.56 6.64 1.17
C GLY A 107 -17.10 7.97 0.62
N GLY A 108 -16.62 8.43 -0.54
CA GLY A 108 -17.17 9.59 -1.22
C GLY A 108 -18.58 9.36 -1.77
N ARG A 109 -19.31 10.46 -1.98
CA ARG A 109 -20.72 10.46 -2.40
C ARG A 109 -20.86 10.08 -3.87
N THR A 110 -21.95 9.38 -4.21
CA THR A 110 -22.32 9.12 -5.61
C THR A 110 -22.95 10.36 -6.26
N CYS A 111 -23.06 10.36 -7.59
CA CYS A 111 -23.63 11.47 -8.34
C CYS A 111 -25.13 11.60 -8.10
N ARG A 112 -25.60 12.84 -7.92
CA ARG A 112 -27.03 13.15 -7.78
C ARG A 112 -27.66 13.45 -9.14
N GLY A 113 -28.85 12.89 -9.38
CA GLY A 113 -29.63 13.10 -10.61
C GLY A 113 -29.79 11.83 -11.45
N ARG A 114 -30.45 11.94 -12.60
CA ARG A 114 -30.66 10.81 -13.53
C ARG A 114 -29.43 10.59 -14.41
N ASP A 115 -29.12 9.34 -14.66
CA ASP A 115 -28.11 8.85 -15.61
C ASP A 115 -28.67 8.67 -17.03
N LEU A 116 -30.00 8.62 -17.16
CA LEU A 116 -30.74 8.51 -18.41
C LEU A 116 -31.56 9.78 -18.69
N ASP A 117 -31.53 10.23 -19.93
CA ASP A 117 -32.36 11.31 -20.46
C ASP A 117 -33.07 10.85 -21.74
N GLU A 118 -34.32 11.26 -21.91
CA GLU A 118 -35.19 10.82 -22.99
C GLU A 118 -35.92 12.02 -23.61
N ARG A 119 -36.06 12.04 -24.93
CA ARG A 119 -36.84 13.07 -25.62
C ARG A 119 -37.57 12.52 -26.85
N ALA A 120 -38.66 13.17 -27.22
CA ALA A 120 -39.36 12.88 -28.46
C ALA A 120 -38.48 13.17 -29.69
N CYS A 121 -38.69 12.41 -30.76
CA CYS A 121 -38.03 12.56 -32.04
C CYS A 121 -38.94 12.11 -33.18
N ASN A 122 -38.62 12.52 -34.40
CA ASN A 122 -39.33 12.10 -35.62
C ASN A 122 -40.86 12.27 -35.53
N ILE A 123 -41.31 13.41 -35.03
CA ILE A 123 -42.72 13.75 -34.82
C ILE A 123 -43.52 13.95 -36.11
N LYS A 124 -42.84 14.03 -37.25
CA LYS A 124 -43.50 14.16 -38.56
C LYS A 124 -44.26 12.88 -38.87
N SER A 125 -45.47 13.01 -39.41
CA SER A 125 -46.27 11.87 -39.88
C SER A 125 -45.46 11.00 -40.84
N CYS A 126 -45.70 9.69 -40.77
CA CYS A 126 -45.13 8.79 -41.75
C CYS A 126 -45.71 9.11 -43.13
N PRO A 127 -44.91 9.01 -44.22
CA PRO A 127 -45.50 8.99 -45.54
C PRO A 127 -46.50 7.84 -45.54
N HIS A 128 -47.76 8.15 -45.86
CA HIS A 128 -48.71 7.10 -46.18
C HIS A 128 -48.06 6.32 -47.32
N SER A 129 -47.86 5.02 -47.11
CA SER A 129 -47.71 4.13 -48.24
C SER A 129 -49.01 4.26 -49.03
N GLU A 130 -49.00 5.10 -50.06
CA GLU A 130 -49.95 5.03 -51.15
C GLU A 130 -49.83 3.58 -51.65
N PHE A 131 -50.74 2.73 -51.18
CA PHE A 131 -50.95 1.43 -51.78
C PHE A 131 -51.40 1.69 -53.22
N PHE A 132 -50.76 0.96 -54.14
CA PHE A 132 -51.02 0.93 -55.58
C PHE A 132 -52.51 0.97 -55.94
#